data_AF-A0A8H5NW48-F1
#
_entry.id   AF-A0A8H5NW48-F1
#
_cell.length_a   1.000
_cell.length_b   1.000
_cell.length_c   1.000
_cell.angle_alpha   90.00
_cell.angle_beta   90.00
_cell.angle_gamma   90.00
#
_symmetry.space_group_name_H-M   'P 1'
#
loop_
_entity.id
_entity.type
_entity.pdbx_description
1 polymer ?
#
loop_
_entity_poly.entity_id
_entity_poly.type
_entity_poly.pdbx_seq_one_letter_code
_entity_poly.pdbx_strand_id
1 'polypeptide(L)'
;MLFSLFAVLALALPIPAQPSSNSTCAPENIQTRVEWANMASKDQRSYLKAVKCLMQLPAQTGIEGTITRFDDMNAMHQVQAKTIHLVAQFLPFHRLYIHVYEQLLRDECGYKGPTPIGSWWDETRDAGNFMDSPLLDPDTGFGGNGTSPDNCVTDGPFANTTLHIGPGQTLSDHCLSRKVNEINSTLGNETYVQECHDKSTYLDFWEATGFTTHGAGHSGVGGVMEDIDASPGDPLFYIHHGCIDRLWWKWQSEDLDSRLYQLGGPSTQGGTEETTLDYVMTTYGIRPNVTVKEVMDIQGGFLCYKYDY
;
A
#
# COMPACT_ATOMS: atom_id res chain seq x y z
N MET A 1 -36.85 -36.48 -25.78
CA MET A 1 -35.59 -36.87 -25.13
C MET A 1 -34.89 -35.58 -24.71
N LEU A 2 -34.96 -35.23 -23.43
CA LEU A 2 -34.28 -34.05 -22.86
C LEU A 2 -32.81 -34.39 -22.62
N PHE A 3 -31.90 -33.56 -23.13
CA PHE A 3 -30.48 -33.61 -22.76
C PHE A 3 -30.28 -32.82 -21.46
N SER A 4 -29.92 -33.52 -20.38
CA SER A 4 -29.47 -32.91 -19.14
C SER A 4 -28.00 -32.52 -19.25
N LEU A 5 -27.70 -31.21 -19.25
CA LEU A 5 -26.35 -30.71 -19.00
C LEU A 5 -26.04 -30.87 -17.51
N PHE A 6 -25.03 -31.69 -17.20
CA PHE A 6 -24.41 -31.68 -15.87
C PHE A 6 -23.40 -30.53 -15.82
N ALA A 7 -23.71 -29.49 -15.05
CA ALA A 7 -22.73 -28.48 -14.65
C ALA A 7 -21.80 -29.11 -13.61
N VAL A 8 -20.52 -29.26 -13.95
CA VAL A 8 -19.48 -29.64 -13.00
C VAL A 8 -19.15 -28.41 -12.17
N LEU A 9 -19.70 -28.33 -10.96
CA LEU A 9 -19.29 -27.33 -9.97
C LEU A 9 -17.88 -27.69 -9.51
N ALA A 10 -16.87 -26.97 -10.00
CA ALA A 10 -15.53 -27.04 -9.45
C ALA A 10 -15.55 -26.41 -8.05
N LEU A 11 -15.63 -27.25 -7.02
CA LEU A 11 -15.39 -26.84 -5.64
C LEU A 11 -13.92 -26.40 -5.53
N ALA A 12 -13.68 -25.09 -5.56
CA ALA A 12 -12.41 -24.53 -5.11
C ALA A 12 -12.27 -24.89 -3.63
N LEU A 13 -11.32 -25.77 -3.32
CA LEU A 13 -10.97 -26.06 -1.93
C LEU A 13 -10.42 -24.77 -1.32
N PRO A 14 -10.88 -24.37 -0.12
CA PRO A 14 -10.30 -23.24 0.58
C PRO A 14 -8.81 -23.50 0.76
N ILE A 15 -7.96 -22.59 0.25
CA ILE A 15 -6.53 -22.63 0.50
C ILE A 15 -6.38 -22.45 2.02
N PRO A 16 -5.82 -23.42 2.76
CA PRO A 16 -5.62 -23.26 4.18
C PRO A 16 -4.72 -22.05 4.40
N ALA A 17 -5.14 -21.14 5.28
CA ALA A 17 -4.30 -20.05 5.76
C ALA A 17 -2.97 -20.65 6.20
N GLN A 18 -1.88 -20.31 5.51
CA GLN A 18 -0.56 -20.74 5.97
C GLN A 18 -0.35 -20.16 7.37
N PRO A 19 0.00 -20.98 8.38
CA PRO A 19 0.37 -20.44 9.67
C PRO A 19 1.51 -19.45 9.45
N SER A 20 1.41 -18.27 10.05
CA SER A 20 2.55 -17.36 10.17
C SER A 20 3.70 -18.19 10.72
N SER A 21 4.77 -18.35 9.94
CA SER A 21 5.93 -19.05 10.45
C SER A 21 6.37 -18.27 11.68
N ASN A 22 6.51 -18.96 12.81
CA ASN A 22 7.35 -18.55 13.95
C ASN A 22 8.84 -18.48 13.51
N SER A 23 9.11 -17.89 12.35
CA SER A 23 10.43 -17.60 11.86
C SER A 23 10.90 -16.37 12.61
N THR A 24 11.86 -16.57 13.51
CA THR A 24 12.66 -15.46 14.01
C THR A 24 13.28 -14.73 12.82
N CYS A 25 13.13 -13.40 12.79
CA CYS A 25 13.84 -12.61 11.81
C CYS A 25 15.35 -12.70 12.10
N ALA A 26 16.11 -13.11 11.11
CA ALA A 26 17.52 -13.43 11.20
C ALA A 26 18.26 -12.85 9.98
N PRO A 27 19.54 -12.49 10.09
CA PRO A 27 20.27 -11.85 8.99
C PRO A 27 20.18 -12.57 7.64
N GLU A 28 20.06 -13.91 7.65
CA GLU A 28 19.92 -14.76 6.46
C GLU A 28 18.54 -14.70 5.79
N ASN A 29 17.48 -14.27 6.50
CA ASN A 29 16.12 -14.18 5.97
C ASN A 29 15.56 -12.75 5.96
N ILE A 30 16.33 -11.73 6.41
CA ILE A 30 15.98 -10.31 6.23
C ILE A 30 15.91 -10.00 4.73
N GLN A 31 14.80 -9.43 4.31
CA GLN A 31 14.56 -9.07 2.92
C GLN A 31 14.74 -7.56 2.73
N THR A 32 15.28 -7.13 1.59
CA THR A 32 15.47 -5.69 1.33
C THR A 32 14.32 -5.15 0.46
N ARG A 33 13.65 -4.09 0.93
CA ARG A 33 12.83 -3.19 0.10
C ARG A 33 13.77 -2.23 -0.62
N VAL A 34 13.71 -2.24 -1.95
CA VAL A 34 14.62 -1.47 -2.83
C VAL A 34 13.86 -0.29 -3.45
N GLU A 35 14.55 0.83 -3.58
CA GLU A 35 14.00 2.02 -4.25
C GLU A 35 13.76 1.74 -5.74
N TRP A 36 12.62 2.22 -6.28
CA TRP A 36 12.21 1.86 -7.64
C TRP A 36 13.22 2.19 -8.73
N ALA A 37 13.84 3.37 -8.70
CA ALA A 37 14.85 3.79 -9.67
C ALA A 37 16.16 2.99 -9.58
N ASN A 38 16.46 2.40 -8.41
CA ASN A 38 17.59 1.50 -8.23
C ASN A 38 17.33 0.06 -8.73
N MET A 39 16.09 -0.31 -9.05
CA MET A 39 15.76 -1.63 -9.55
C MET A 39 16.17 -1.81 -11.02
N ALA A 40 16.63 -3.01 -11.39
CA ALA A 40 16.86 -3.32 -12.79
C ALA A 40 15.52 -3.38 -13.55
N SER A 41 15.49 -2.93 -14.81
CA SER A 41 14.25 -2.85 -15.59
C SER A 41 13.53 -4.17 -15.81
N LYS A 42 14.24 -5.30 -15.79
CA LYS A 42 13.63 -6.64 -15.82
C LYS A 42 12.80 -6.93 -14.57
N ASP A 43 13.24 -6.40 -13.44
CA ASP A 43 12.66 -6.63 -12.12
C ASP A 43 11.46 -5.70 -11.90
N GLN A 44 11.58 -4.43 -12.32
CA GLN A 44 10.46 -3.49 -12.43
C GLN A 44 9.31 -4.09 -13.26
N ARG A 45 9.61 -4.58 -14.48
CA ARG A 45 8.61 -5.26 -15.32
C ARG A 45 8.04 -6.53 -14.68
N SER A 46 8.85 -7.29 -13.94
CA SER A 46 8.36 -8.46 -13.22
C SER A 46 7.38 -8.09 -12.11
N TYR A 47 7.60 -6.96 -11.42
CA TYR A 47 6.69 -6.43 -10.41
C TYR A 47 5.37 -6.01 -11.04
N LEU A 48 5.43 -5.18 -12.10
CA LEU A 48 4.25 -4.69 -12.83
C LEU A 48 3.39 -5.83 -13.36
N LYS A 49 4.02 -6.92 -13.84
CA LYS A 49 3.33 -8.14 -14.26
C LYS A 49 2.60 -8.84 -13.11
N ALA A 50 3.19 -8.87 -11.91
CA ALA A 50 2.56 -9.48 -10.74
C ALA A 50 1.34 -8.66 -10.27
N VAL A 51 1.43 -7.33 -10.30
CA VAL A 51 0.28 -6.45 -10.00
C VAL A 51 -0.87 -6.73 -10.97
N LYS A 52 -0.59 -6.79 -12.29
CA LYS A 52 -1.59 -7.15 -13.30
C LYS A 52 -2.22 -8.51 -13.06
N CYS A 53 -1.46 -9.46 -12.53
CA CYS A 53 -1.99 -10.75 -12.16
C CYS A 53 -3.02 -10.64 -11.02
N LEU A 54 -2.77 -9.84 -9.98
CA LEU A 54 -3.77 -9.60 -8.92
C LEU A 54 -5.04 -8.94 -9.46
N MET A 55 -4.91 -8.04 -10.43
CA MET A 55 -6.03 -7.43 -11.15
C MET A 55 -6.79 -8.40 -12.08
N GLN A 56 -6.36 -9.66 -12.18
CA GLN A 56 -7.01 -10.68 -13.01
C GLN A 56 -7.49 -11.89 -12.19
N LEU A 57 -6.89 -12.14 -11.03
CA LEU A 57 -7.32 -13.20 -10.13
C LEU A 57 -8.69 -12.84 -9.51
N PRO A 58 -9.59 -13.82 -9.32
CA PRO A 58 -10.91 -13.56 -8.75
C PRO A 58 -10.82 -13.17 -7.27
N ALA A 59 -11.68 -12.23 -6.85
CA ALA A 59 -11.84 -11.82 -5.45
C ALA A 59 -12.12 -13.01 -4.51
N GLN A 60 -11.69 -12.91 -3.25
CA GLN A 60 -11.81 -13.97 -2.24
C GLN A 60 -12.40 -13.49 -0.91
N THR A 61 -12.43 -12.18 -0.62
CA THR A 61 -12.91 -11.69 0.69
C THR A 61 -14.43 -11.72 0.83
N GLY A 62 -15.15 -11.64 -0.29
CA GLY A 62 -16.60 -11.48 -0.30
C GLY A 62 -17.07 -10.10 0.16
N ILE A 63 -16.17 -9.10 0.26
CA ILE A 63 -16.56 -7.70 0.46
C ILE A 63 -17.36 -7.24 -0.77
N GLU A 64 -18.43 -6.48 -0.55
CA GLU A 64 -19.32 -6.01 -1.61
C GLU A 64 -18.55 -5.20 -2.68
N GLY A 65 -18.87 -5.44 -3.95
CA GLY A 65 -18.23 -4.76 -5.09
C GLY A 65 -16.90 -5.36 -5.55
N THR A 66 -16.31 -6.30 -4.81
CA THR A 66 -15.04 -6.92 -5.21
C THR A 66 -15.22 -7.90 -6.38
N ILE A 67 -14.40 -7.75 -7.42
CA ILE A 67 -14.37 -8.65 -8.59
C ILE A 67 -13.03 -9.39 -8.65
N THR A 68 -11.94 -8.67 -8.37
CA THR A 68 -10.57 -9.16 -8.46
C THR A 68 -9.89 -9.23 -7.09
N ARG A 69 -8.75 -9.94 -7.00
CA ARG A 69 -7.90 -9.91 -5.79
C ARG A 69 -7.34 -8.54 -5.51
N PHE A 70 -7.17 -7.70 -6.53
CA PHE A 70 -6.79 -6.31 -6.34
C PHE A 70 -7.94 -5.48 -5.73
N ASP A 71 -9.19 -5.76 -6.13
CA ASP A 71 -10.36 -5.14 -5.50
C ASP A 71 -10.53 -5.55 -4.04
N ASP A 72 -10.18 -6.79 -3.66
CA ASP A 72 -10.16 -7.20 -2.24
C ASP A 72 -9.31 -6.25 -1.39
N MET A 73 -8.13 -5.87 -1.89
CA MET A 73 -7.24 -4.94 -1.19
C MET A 73 -7.84 -3.54 -1.15
N ASN A 74 -8.36 -3.03 -2.27
CA ASN A 74 -8.96 -1.69 -2.32
C ASN A 74 -10.20 -1.61 -1.41
N ALA A 75 -11.10 -2.59 -1.49
CA ALA A 75 -12.30 -2.65 -0.66
C ALA A 75 -11.96 -2.82 0.83
N MET A 76 -10.94 -3.62 1.18
CA MET A 76 -10.45 -3.74 2.57
C MET A 76 -10.02 -2.39 3.15
N HIS A 77 -9.45 -1.51 2.33
CA HIS A 77 -9.09 -0.15 2.72
C HIS A 77 -10.34 0.74 2.81
N GLN A 78 -11.16 0.76 1.76
CA GLN A 78 -12.39 1.58 1.66
C GLN A 78 -13.32 1.39 2.86
N VAL A 79 -13.62 0.13 3.22
CA VAL A 79 -14.56 -0.18 4.32
C VAL A 79 -13.99 0.16 5.70
N GLN A 80 -12.67 0.31 5.82
CA GLN A 80 -11.97 0.65 7.06
C GLN A 80 -11.51 2.11 7.12
N ALA A 81 -11.81 2.94 6.11
CA ALA A 81 -11.20 4.27 5.95
C ALA A 81 -11.25 5.13 7.22
N LYS A 82 -12.36 5.12 7.97
CA LYS A 82 -12.56 5.87 9.23
C LYS A 82 -11.80 5.32 10.44
N THR A 83 -11.36 4.07 10.37
CA THR A 83 -10.60 3.38 11.43
C THR A 83 -9.14 3.17 11.03
N ILE A 84 -8.68 3.73 9.91
CA ILE A 84 -7.28 3.63 9.47
C ILE A 84 -6.67 4.99 9.12
N HIS A 85 -7.47 6.05 8.90
CA HIS A 85 -6.98 7.42 8.70
C HIS A 85 -7.30 8.34 9.88
N LEU A 86 -6.38 9.26 10.18
CA LEU A 86 -6.52 10.23 11.28
C LEU A 86 -6.75 9.53 12.63
N VAL A 87 -6.04 8.43 12.83
CA VAL A 87 -6.10 7.52 13.98
C VAL A 87 -4.72 7.03 14.33
N ALA A 88 -4.53 6.55 15.55
CA ALA A 88 -3.22 6.10 16.02
C ALA A 88 -2.64 4.93 15.21
N GLN A 89 -3.47 3.98 14.77
CA GLN A 89 -3.03 2.82 13.99
C GLN A 89 -2.79 3.11 12.50
N PHE A 90 -2.80 4.37 12.06
CA PHE A 90 -2.56 4.74 10.66
C PHE A 90 -1.26 4.13 10.11
N LEU A 91 -0.10 4.41 10.72
CA LEU A 91 1.18 3.88 10.23
C LEU A 91 1.29 2.34 10.39
N PRO A 92 0.93 1.72 11.54
CA PRO A 92 0.90 0.27 11.69
C PRO A 92 0.00 -0.44 10.66
N PHE A 93 -1.20 0.08 10.41
CA PHE A 93 -2.13 -0.51 9.46
C PHE A 93 -1.56 -0.47 8.05
N HIS A 94 -1.02 0.67 7.61
CA HIS A 94 -0.48 0.79 6.26
C HIS A 94 0.79 -0.05 6.05
N ARG A 95 1.62 -0.24 7.09
CA ARG A 95 2.71 -1.21 7.08
C ARG A 95 2.22 -2.64 6.90
N LEU A 96 1.19 -3.05 7.64
CA LEU A 96 0.54 -4.35 7.45
C LEU A 96 -0.06 -4.47 6.05
N TYR A 97 -0.73 -3.41 5.58
CA TYR A 97 -1.42 -3.37 4.30
C TYR A 97 -0.49 -3.66 3.12
N ILE A 98 0.64 -2.94 3.04
CA ILE A 98 1.64 -3.18 1.99
C ILE A 98 2.33 -4.54 2.17
N HIS A 99 2.50 -5.02 3.42
CA HIS A 99 3.06 -6.35 3.66
C HIS A 99 2.13 -7.47 3.14
N VAL A 100 0.83 -7.37 3.41
CA VAL A 100 -0.19 -8.31 2.89
C VAL A 100 -0.20 -8.29 1.37
N TYR A 101 -0.16 -7.09 0.76
CA TYR A 101 -0.07 -6.94 -0.69
C TYR A 101 1.17 -7.64 -1.28
N GLU A 102 2.34 -7.46 -0.67
CA GLU A 102 3.58 -8.13 -1.08
C GLU A 102 3.48 -9.66 -1.01
N GLN A 103 2.85 -10.19 0.04
CA GLN A 103 2.58 -11.63 0.16
C GLN A 103 1.68 -12.12 -0.97
N LEU A 104 0.62 -11.40 -1.31
CA LEU A 104 -0.26 -11.75 -2.43
C LEU A 104 0.48 -11.81 -3.77
N LEU A 105 1.34 -10.82 -4.05
CA LEU A 105 2.16 -10.81 -5.27
C LEU A 105 3.04 -12.07 -5.39
N ARG A 106 3.54 -12.60 -4.26
CA ARG A 106 4.38 -13.80 -4.24
C ARG A 106 3.59 -15.08 -4.31
N ASP A 107 2.66 -15.24 -3.38
CA ASP A 107 2.00 -16.51 -3.11
C ASP A 107 1.03 -16.84 -4.25
N GLU A 108 0.43 -15.82 -4.86
CA GLU A 108 -0.63 -16.00 -5.86
C GLU A 108 -0.21 -15.61 -7.27
N CYS A 109 0.74 -14.67 -7.40
CA CYS A 109 1.24 -14.20 -8.70
C CYS A 109 2.69 -14.60 -9.00
N GLY A 110 3.34 -15.35 -8.12
CA GLY A 110 4.66 -15.93 -8.35
C GLY A 110 5.77 -14.89 -8.52
N TYR A 111 5.62 -13.70 -7.93
CA TYR A 111 6.66 -12.66 -7.97
C TYR A 111 7.94 -13.14 -7.27
N LYS A 112 9.07 -13.09 -7.99
CA LYS A 112 10.40 -13.52 -7.52
C LYS A 112 11.47 -12.44 -7.68
N GLY A 113 11.06 -11.17 -7.83
CA GLY A 113 11.98 -10.06 -8.03
C GLY A 113 13.04 -9.94 -6.91
N PRO A 114 14.08 -9.11 -7.13
CA PRO A 114 15.29 -9.00 -6.30
C PRO A 114 14.98 -8.54 -4.88
N THR A 115 13.83 -7.91 -4.70
CA THR A 115 13.25 -7.68 -3.39
C THR A 115 12.38 -8.88 -3.06
N PRO A 116 12.61 -9.54 -1.93
CA PRO A 116 11.64 -10.46 -1.40
C PRO A 116 10.49 -9.74 -0.67
N ILE A 117 10.54 -8.41 -0.54
CA ILE A 117 9.53 -7.59 0.12
C ILE A 117 9.54 -6.25 -0.61
N GLY A 118 8.49 -5.96 -1.41
CA GLY A 118 8.14 -4.64 -1.97
C GLY A 118 9.21 -3.80 -2.70
N SER A 119 8.82 -2.57 -3.00
CA SER A 119 9.68 -1.47 -3.44
C SER A 119 9.13 -0.18 -2.87
N TRP A 120 9.91 0.90 -2.88
CA TRP A 120 9.47 2.20 -2.36
C TRP A 120 9.87 3.34 -3.30
N TRP A 121 9.20 4.48 -3.14
CA TRP A 121 9.43 5.70 -3.92
C TRP A 121 10.24 6.71 -3.13
N ASP A 122 11.37 7.16 -3.66
CA ASP A 122 12.04 8.36 -3.14
C ASP A 122 11.33 9.65 -3.59
N GLU A 123 10.24 10.00 -2.90
CA GLU A 123 9.43 11.19 -3.22
C GLU A 123 10.16 12.50 -2.97
N THR A 124 11.16 12.53 -2.08
CA THR A 124 11.96 13.74 -1.84
C THR A 124 12.78 14.11 -3.07
N ARG A 125 13.28 13.11 -3.81
CA ARG A 125 14.01 13.29 -5.07
C ARG A 125 13.12 13.89 -6.16
N ASP A 126 11.87 13.42 -6.23
CA ASP A 126 10.97 13.74 -7.33
C ASP A 126 10.02 14.91 -6.99
N ALA A 127 10.04 15.42 -5.75
CA ALA A 127 9.17 16.50 -5.29
C ALA A 127 9.24 17.76 -6.20
N GLY A 128 8.09 18.15 -6.75
CA GLY A 128 7.96 19.24 -7.72
C GLY A 128 8.22 18.82 -9.18
N ASN A 129 8.52 17.55 -9.42
CA ASN A 129 8.77 16.98 -10.74
C ASN A 129 8.37 15.48 -10.84
N PHE A 130 7.24 15.10 -10.26
CA PHE A 130 6.70 13.74 -10.27
C PHE A 130 6.55 13.18 -11.69
N MET A 131 6.18 13.99 -12.69
CA MET A 131 6.05 13.53 -14.08
C MET A 131 7.34 12.96 -14.68
N ASP A 132 8.51 13.42 -14.23
CA ASP A 132 9.81 12.90 -14.70
C ASP A 132 10.31 11.73 -13.84
N SER A 133 9.54 11.31 -12.83
CA SER A 133 9.89 10.17 -11.97
C SER A 133 9.95 8.88 -12.80
N PRO A 134 10.95 7.99 -12.54
CA PRO A 134 10.97 6.64 -13.10
C PRO A 134 9.72 5.80 -12.78
N LEU A 135 8.94 6.18 -11.76
CA LEU A 135 7.68 5.52 -11.44
C LEU A 135 6.55 5.87 -12.42
N LEU A 136 6.60 7.02 -13.08
CA LEU A 136 5.61 7.42 -14.09
C LEU A 136 6.06 7.10 -15.52
N ASP A 137 7.16 6.35 -15.68
CA ASP A 137 7.60 5.83 -16.97
C ASP A 137 6.58 4.81 -17.54
N PRO A 138 6.25 4.86 -18.83
CA PRO A 138 5.26 3.97 -19.42
C PRO A 138 5.76 2.54 -19.70
N ASP A 139 7.07 2.25 -19.72
CA ASP A 139 7.55 0.87 -19.97
C ASP A 139 7.93 0.17 -18.66
N THR A 140 8.68 0.89 -17.84
CA THR A 140 9.32 0.39 -16.61
C THR A 140 8.71 0.96 -15.34
N GLY A 141 7.73 1.85 -15.44
CA GLY A 141 6.93 2.38 -14.34
C GLY A 141 5.45 2.01 -14.44
N PHE A 142 4.62 2.82 -13.79
CA PHE A 142 3.19 2.59 -13.60
C PHE A 142 2.32 3.32 -14.63
N GLY A 143 2.92 3.87 -15.69
CA GLY A 143 2.24 4.77 -16.64
C GLY A 143 2.23 6.23 -16.17
N GLY A 144 2.00 7.13 -17.11
CA GLY A 144 2.08 8.57 -16.90
C GLY A 144 0.80 9.19 -16.36
N ASN A 145 0.56 10.43 -16.78
CA ASN A 145 -0.60 11.22 -16.36
C ASN A 145 -1.90 10.76 -17.05
N GLY A 146 -3.02 11.19 -16.49
CA GLY A 146 -4.32 11.05 -17.11
C GLY A 146 -4.52 11.93 -18.34
N THR A 147 -5.41 11.51 -19.24
CA THR A 147 -5.80 12.28 -20.42
C THR A 147 -7.24 12.80 -20.31
N SER A 148 -7.47 14.02 -20.79
CA SER A 148 -8.79 14.67 -20.81
C SER A 148 -9.80 13.88 -21.66
N PRO A 149 -11.11 13.84 -21.30
CA PRO A 149 -11.76 14.62 -20.24
C PRO A 149 -11.72 14.00 -18.84
N ASP A 150 -11.63 12.68 -18.73
CA ASP A 150 -11.84 11.96 -17.47
C ASP A 150 -10.54 11.71 -16.68
N ASN A 151 -9.41 12.21 -17.20
CA ASN A 151 -8.07 12.00 -16.66
C ASN A 151 -7.69 10.52 -16.58
N CYS A 152 -8.21 9.68 -17.48
CA CYS A 152 -7.87 8.26 -17.52
C CYS A 152 -6.41 8.06 -17.96
N VAL A 153 -5.72 7.13 -17.30
CA VAL A 153 -4.37 6.70 -17.71
C VAL A 153 -4.48 5.89 -19.00
N THR A 154 -3.80 6.35 -20.06
CA THR A 154 -3.85 5.77 -21.40
C THR A 154 -2.56 5.11 -21.87
N ASP A 155 -1.49 5.20 -21.08
CA ASP A 155 -0.20 4.61 -21.38
C ASP A 155 0.31 3.69 -20.26
N GLY A 156 1.36 2.96 -20.61
CA GLY A 156 2.01 2.00 -19.75
C GLY A 156 1.18 0.80 -19.32
N PRO A 157 1.64 0.06 -18.30
CA PRO A 157 1.08 -1.23 -17.98
C PRO A 157 -0.40 -1.13 -17.58
N PHE A 158 -0.79 -0.12 -16.82
CA PHE A 158 -2.14 -0.01 -16.27
C PHE A 158 -3.08 0.85 -17.12
N ALA A 159 -2.70 1.14 -18.38
CA ALA A 159 -3.57 1.83 -19.32
C ALA A 159 -4.93 1.14 -19.46
N ASN A 160 -6.01 1.94 -19.48
CA ASN A 160 -7.38 1.46 -19.65
C ASN A 160 -7.83 0.42 -18.59
N THR A 161 -7.24 0.45 -17.39
CA THR A 161 -7.71 -0.36 -16.26
C THR A 161 -9.07 0.15 -15.79
N THR A 162 -10.03 -0.75 -15.65
CA THR A 162 -11.31 -0.50 -14.99
C THR A 162 -11.19 -0.84 -13.51
N LEU A 163 -11.58 0.11 -12.66
CA LEU A 163 -11.67 -0.02 -11.22
C LEU A 163 -13.15 -0.17 -10.82
N HIS A 164 -13.42 -0.95 -9.78
CA HIS A 164 -14.78 -1.28 -9.33
C HIS A 164 -15.13 -0.68 -7.95
N ILE A 165 -14.10 -0.28 -7.20
CA ILE A 165 -14.21 0.26 -5.84
C ILE A 165 -13.93 1.75 -5.89
N GLY A 166 -14.87 2.55 -5.39
CA GLY A 166 -14.84 4.01 -5.43
C GLY A 166 -15.64 4.58 -6.62
N PRO A 167 -15.65 5.93 -6.77
CA PRO A 167 -15.03 6.92 -5.87
C PRO A 167 -15.66 7.01 -4.48
N GLY A 168 -14.89 7.43 -3.48
CA GLY A 168 -15.27 7.48 -2.07
C GLY A 168 -15.76 6.12 -1.59
N GLN A 169 -16.92 6.09 -0.93
CA GLN A 169 -17.60 4.88 -0.48
C GLN A 169 -18.52 4.25 -1.55
N THR A 170 -18.45 4.67 -2.81
CA THR A 170 -19.30 4.12 -3.89
C THR A 170 -18.68 2.86 -4.50
N LEU A 171 -19.52 2.08 -5.19
CA LEU A 171 -19.11 0.88 -5.94
C LEU A 171 -19.50 1.12 -7.40
N SER A 172 -18.58 1.68 -8.19
CA SER A 172 -18.86 2.08 -9.57
C SER A 172 -17.69 1.77 -10.48
N ASP A 173 -17.99 1.34 -11.70
CA ASP A 173 -16.98 1.14 -12.74
C ASP A 173 -16.46 2.50 -13.22
N HIS A 174 -15.15 2.71 -13.09
CA HIS A 174 -14.46 3.91 -13.57
C HIS A 174 -13.05 3.56 -14.03
N CYS A 175 -12.38 4.48 -14.73
CA CYS A 175 -11.00 4.27 -15.14
C CYS A 175 -10.02 4.57 -14.00
N LEU A 176 -8.85 3.94 -14.02
CA LEU A 176 -7.69 4.45 -13.31
C LEU A 176 -7.39 5.87 -13.82
N SER A 177 -7.58 6.86 -12.97
CA SER A 177 -7.36 8.27 -13.31
C SER A 177 -6.21 8.87 -12.52
N ARG A 178 -5.45 9.77 -13.16
CA ARG A 178 -4.34 10.52 -12.56
C ARG A 178 -4.36 11.96 -13.04
N LYS A 179 -4.00 12.88 -12.16
CA LYS A 179 -3.91 14.30 -12.50
C LYS A 179 -2.75 14.92 -11.72
N VAL A 180 -1.54 14.63 -12.21
CA VAL A 180 -0.32 15.00 -11.51
C VAL A 180 -0.29 16.50 -11.22
N ASN A 181 -0.03 16.83 -9.97
CA ASN A 181 0.05 18.18 -9.43
C ASN A 181 1.41 18.39 -8.78
N GLU A 182 2.31 18.96 -9.57
CA GLU A 182 3.68 19.21 -9.13
C GLU A 182 3.75 20.15 -7.92
N ILE A 183 2.82 21.09 -7.78
CA ILE A 183 2.79 21.99 -6.63
C ILE A 183 2.52 21.22 -5.35
N ASN A 184 1.51 20.33 -5.35
CA ASN A 184 1.18 19.52 -4.19
C ASN A 184 2.33 18.55 -3.83
N SER A 185 2.98 17.97 -4.84
CA SER A 185 4.12 17.07 -4.63
C SER A 185 5.29 17.74 -3.89
N THR A 186 5.41 19.08 -3.92
CA THR A 186 6.47 19.79 -3.19
C THR A 186 6.38 19.63 -1.67
N LEU A 187 5.23 19.26 -1.13
CA LEU A 187 5.07 18.93 0.30
C LEU A 187 5.83 17.65 0.70
N GLY A 188 6.32 16.87 -0.26
CA GLY A 188 7.16 15.70 -0.06
C GLY A 188 8.67 15.98 -0.06
N ASN A 189 9.09 17.24 -0.14
CA ASN A 189 10.51 17.60 -0.20
C ASN A 189 11.25 17.38 1.15
N GLU A 190 12.59 17.49 1.10
CA GLU A 190 13.46 17.28 2.27
C GLU A 190 13.13 18.19 3.46
N THR A 191 12.64 19.42 3.23
CA THR A 191 12.28 20.35 4.31
C THR A 191 11.14 19.78 5.16
N TYR A 192 10.09 19.29 4.51
CA TYR A 192 8.93 18.72 5.20
C TYR A 192 9.23 17.36 5.80
N VAL A 193 10.05 16.55 5.12
CA VAL A 193 10.55 15.29 5.69
C VAL A 193 11.32 15.55 6.99
N GLN A 194 12.24 16.52 7.01
CA GLN A 194 12.98 16.87 8.22
C GLN A 194 12.05 17.41 9.31
N GLU A 195 11.06 18.25 8.96
CA GLU A 195 10.07 18.74 9.92
C GLU A 195 9.29 17.60 10.61
N CYS A 196 8.92 16.57 9.85
CA CYS A 196 8.29 15.38 10.40
C CYS A 196 9.27 14.62 11.32
N HIS A 197 10.52 14.42 10.87
CA HIS A 197 11.53 13.68 11.64
C HIS A 197 11.94 14.38 12.94
N ASP A 198 11.86 15.71 12.99
CA ASP A 198 12.13 16.50 14.19
C ASP A 198 11.07 16.32 15.31
N LYS A 199 9.92 15.69 15.00
CA LYS A 199 8.87 15.43 16.00
C LYS A 199 9.35 14.41 17.03
N SER A 200 9.10 14.69 18.30
CA SER A 200 9.60 13.85 19.41
C SER A 200 8.64 12.74 19.82
N THR A 201 7.35 12.87 19.51
CA THR A 201 6.32 11.89 19.85
C THR A 201 5.74 11.26 18.60
N TYR A 202 5.26 10.02 18.72
CA TYR A 202 4.57 9.34 17.62
C TYR A 202 3.36 10.13 17.12
N LEU A 203 2.54 10.69 18.03
CA LEU A 203 1.35 11.47 17.66
C LEU A 203 1.70 12.66 16.77
N ASP A 204 2.67 13.47 17.20
CA ASP A 204 3.12 14.63 16.43
C ASP A 204 3.74 14.22 15.08
N PHE A 205 4.48 13.10 15.07
CA PHE A 205 5.11 12.55 13.86
C PHE A 205 4.05 12.14 12.83
N TRP A 206 3.11 11.27 13.19
CA TRP A 206 2.14 10.75 12.22
C TRP A 206 1.17 11.83 11.75
N GLU A 207 0.78 12.79 12.61
CA GLU A 207 -0.03 13.94 12.21
C GLU A 207 0.71 14.81 11.19
N ALA A 208 1.97 15.16 11.46
CA ALA A 208 2.79 15.95 10.54
C ALA A 208 2.97 15.23 9.19
N THR A 209 3.32 13.94 9.22
CA THR A 209 3.44 13.10 8.02
C THR A 209 2.13 13.07 7.23
N GLY A 210 0.99 12.87 7.91
CA GLY A 210 -0.34 12.80 7.31
C GLY A 210 -0.70 14.04 6.47
N PHE A 211 -0.41 15.24 6.99
CA PHE A 211 -0.72 16.51 6.32
C PHE A 211 0.34 16.98 5.32
N THR A 212 1.54 16.40 5.35
CA THR A 212 2.65 16.81 4.48
C THR A 212 3.03 15.69 3.52
N THR A 213 4.01 14.86 3.86
CA THR A 213 4.62 13.84 3.00
C THR A 213 3.64 12.78 2.50
N HIS A 214 2.73 12.28 3.34
CA HIS A 214 1.65 11.38 2.91
C HIS A 214 0.69 12.09 1.95
N GLY A 215 0.20 13.28 2.34
CA GLY A 215 -0.64 14.10 1.47
C GLY A 215 0.03 14.46 0.14
N ALA A 216 1.36 14.64 0.12
CA ALA A 216 2.14 15.00 -1.05
C ALA A 216 2.15 13.90 -2.12
N GLY A 217 2.38 12.64 -1.73
CA GLY A 217 2.33 11.52 -2.68
C GLY A 217 0.94 11.33 -3.26
N HIS A 218 -0.09 11.34 -2.41
CA HIS A 218 -1.49 11.23 -2.82
C HIS A 218 -1.94 12.37 -3.74
N SER A 219 -1.85 13.62 -3.26
CA SER A 219 -2.32 14.80 -4.00
C SER A 219 -1.34 15.30 -5.07
N GLY A 220 -0.11 14.80 -5.06
CA GLY A 220 0.89 15.00 -6.11
C GLY A 220 0.63 14.12 -7.33
N VAL A 221 0.19 12.88 -7.15
CA VAL A 221 -0.26 12.02 -8.28
C VAL A 221 -1.67 12.41 -8.76
N GLY A 222 -2.56 12.77 -7.84
CA GLY A 222 -3.92 13.19 -8.17
C GLY A 222 -4.84 12.06 -8.63
N GLY A 223 -6.09 12.38 -8.96
CA GLY A 223 -7.04 11.40 -9.50
C GLY A 223 -7.42 10.35 -8.45
N VAL A 224 -7.29 9.06 -8.76
CA VAL A 224 -7.59 7.97 -7.81
C VAL A 224 -6.73 8.09 -6.54
N MET A 225 -5.48 8.53 -6.65
CA MET A 225 -4.62 8.73 -5.48
C MET A 225 -5.12 9.80 -4.51
N GLU A 226 -6.00 10.73 -4.90
CA GLU A 226 -6.60 11.71 -3.96
C GLU A 226 -7.82 11.17 -3.20
N ASP A 227 -8.33 10.00 -3.59
CA ASP A 227 -9.47 9.38 -2.95
C ASP A 227 -9.05 8.70 -1.64
N ILE A 228 -9.30 9.33 -0.51
CA ILE A 228 -8.92 8.80 0.81
C ILE A 228 -9.50 7.39 1.05
N ASP A 229 -10.69 7.09 0.51
CA ASP A 229 -11.32 5.80 0.71
C ASP A 229 -10.76 4.75 -0.27
N ALA A 230 -10.64 5.11 -1.55
CA ALA A 230 -10.38 4.17 -2.65
C ALA A 230 -9.02 4.36 -3.38
N SER A 231 -8.09 5.12 -2.81
CA SER A 231 -6.75 5.38 -3.37
C SER A 231 -5.90 4.14 -3.66
N PRO A 232 -6.03 3.00 -2.95
CA PRO A 232 -5.32 1.78 -3.36
C PRO A 232 -5.74 1.23 -4.72
N GLY A 233 -6.79 1.78 -5.34
CA GLY A 233 -7.15 1.53 -6.73
C GLY A 233 -6.04 1.90 -7.72
N ASP A 234 -5.18 2.86 -7.37
CA ASP A 234 -3.94 3.12 -8.11
C ASP A 234 -2.80 2.25 -7.55
N PRO A 235 -2.16 1.37 -8.35
CA PRO A 235 -1.06 0.55 -7.86
C PRO A 235 0.17 1.33 -7.37
N LEU A 236 0.28 2.62 -7.68
CA LEU A 236 1.30 3.51 -7.09
C LEU A 236 1.14 3.66 -5.57
N PHE A 237 -0.07 3.50 -5.04
CA PHE A 237 -0.37 3.55 -3.60
C PHE A 237 0.61 2.72 -2.78
N TYR A 238 0.88 1.48 -3.21
CA TYR A 238 1.72 0.56 -2.45
C TYR A 238 3.19 1.00 -2.42
N ILE A 239 3.66 1.69 -3.46
CA ILE A 239 5.03 2.21 -3.53
C ILE A 239 5.15 3.52 -2.72
N HIS A 240 4.13 4.37 -2.79
CA HIS A 240 3.97 5.55 -1.94
C HIS A 240 3.98 5.17 -0.45
N HIS A 241 3.15 4.21 -0.03
CA HIS A 241 3.15 3.75 1.36
C HIS A 241 4.44 3.00 1.74
N GLY A 242 5.19 2.47 0.77
CA GLY A 242 6.57 2.03 0.98
C GLY A 242 7.50 3.17 1.40
N CYS A 243 7.32 4.38 0.84
CA CYS A 243 8.01 5.61 1.26
C CYS A 243 7.61 6.01 2.68
N ILE A 244 6.31 6.11 2.95
CA ILE A 244 5.80 6.50 4.27
C ILE A 244 6.27 5.55 5.37
N ASP A 245 6.24 4.24 5.10
CA ASP A 245 6.75 3.24 6.03
C ASP A 245 8.27 3.35 6.25
N ARG A 246 9.04 3.69 5.21
CA ARG A 246 10.49 3.96 5.31
C ARG A 246 10.78 5.18 6.18
N LEU A 247 10.03 6.26 6.01
CA LEU A 247 10.16 7.47 6.82
C LEU A 247 9.85 7.16 8.29
N TRP A 248 8.75 6.45 8.56
CA TRP A 248 8.42 6.03 9.92
C TRP A 248 9.50 5.14 10.53
N TRP A 249 10.00 4.14 9.81
CA TRP A 249 11.07 3.29 10.31
C TRP A 249 12.36 4.07 10.58
N LYS A 250 12.73 5.03 9.73
CA LYS A 250 13.89 5.90 9.95
C LYS A 250 13.70 6.74 11.22
N TRP A 251 12.50 7.28 11.47
CA TRP A 251 12.18 7.98 12.71
C TRP A 251 12.24 7.06 13.94
N GLN A 252 11.72 5.83 13.87
CA GLN A 252 11.84 4.84 14.95
C GLN A 252 13.30 4.51 15.24
N SER A 253 14.12 4.36 14.20
CA SER A 253 15.53 3.93 14.28
C SER A 253 16.47 4.95 14.94
N GLU A 254 16.07 6.22 15.05
CA GLU A 254 16.86 7.25 15.74
C GLU A 254 16.89 7.05 17.27
N ASP A 255 15.86 6.43 17.85
CA ASP A 255 15.79 6.07 19.27
C ASP A 255 14.84 4.89 19.46
N LEU A 256 15.29 3.67 19.12
CA LEU A 256 14.47 2.47 19.18
C LEU A 256 13.95 2.18 20.60
N ASP A 257 14.74 2.46 21.63
CA ASP A 257 14.37 2.20 23.02
C ASP A 257 13.13 3.02 23.41
N SER A 258 13.06 4.28 22.96
CA SER A 258 11.92 5.15 23.28
C SER A 258 10.81 5.09 22.24
N ARG A 259 11.10 4.90 20.94
CA ARG A 259 10.17 5.13 19.83
C ARG A 259 9.55 3.87 19.24
N LEU A 260 10.17 2.70 19.39
CA LEU A 260 9.76 1.48 18.69
C LEU A 260 8.28 1.14 18.93
N TYR A 261 7.81 1.26 20.17
CA TYR A 261 6.43 0.95 20.56
C TYR A 261 5.61 2.19 20.96
N GLN A 262 6.04 3.40 20.57
CA GLN A 262 5.20 4.58 20.77
C GLN A 262 3.96 4.50 19.88
N LEU A 263 2.82 4.86 20.47
CA LEU A 263 1.53 4.93 19.82
C LEU A 263 0.71 6.01 20.54
N GLY A 264 -0.08 6.78 19.79
CA GLY A 264 -0.93 7.81 20.36
C GLY A 264 -1.97 8.32 19.37
N GLY A 265 -3.18 8.56 19.87
CA GLY A 265 -4.34 8.99 19.08
C GLY A 265 -5.53 8.02 19.18
N PRO A 266 -6.69 8.43 18.63
CA PRO A 266 -7.91 7.66 18.75
C PRO A 266 -7.93 6.43 17.82
N SER A 267 -8.78 5.46 18.14
CA SER A 267 -9.02 4.24 17.35
C SER A 267 -9.97 4.42 16.18
N THR A 268 -10.74 5.52 16.17
CA THR A 268 -11.62 5.90 15.09
C THR A 268 -11.55 7.40 14.88
N GLN A 269 -11.71 7.86 13.65
CA GLN A 269 -11.73 9.27 13.30
C GLN A 269 -12.79 10.01 14.14
N GLY A 270 -12.37 11.06 14.85
CA GLY A 270 -13.24 11.86 15.73
C GLY A 270 -13.69 11.14 17.02
N GLY A 271 -13.17 9.95 17.29
CA GLY A 271 -13.40 9.22 18.54
C GLY A 271 -12.53 9.72 19.69
N THR A 272 -12.83 9.22 20.90
CA THR A 272 -12.07 9.53 22.13
C THR A 272 -11.44 8.30 22.77
N GLU A 273 -11.63 7.12 22.19
CA GLU A 273 -11.01 5.87 22.65
C GLU A 273 -9.61 5.78 22.05
N GLU A 274 -8.58 5.76 22.91
CA GLU A 274 -7.19 5.64 22.49
C GLU A 274 -6.88 4.21 22.01
N THR A 275 -6.12 4.11 20.91
CA THR A 275 -5.62 2.82 20.44
C THR A 275 -4.52 2.31 21.36
N THR A 276 -4.47 0.99 21.53
CA THR A 276 -3.40 0.30 22.27
C THR A 276 -2.61 -0.61 21.36
N LEU A 277 -1.44 -1.07 21.82
CA LEU A 277 -0.63 -2.04 21.09
C LEU A 277 -1.37 -3.37 20.84
N ASP A 278 -2.35 -3.71 21.69
CA ASP A 278 -3.15 -4.94 21.56
C ASP A 278 -4.35 -4.77 20.60
N TYR A 279 -4.54 -3.58 20.02
CA TYR A 279 -5.58 -3.35 19.02
C TYR A 279 -5.39 -4.28 17.82
N VAL A 280 -6.44 -5.04 17.49
CA VAL A 280 -6.42 -6.03 16.40
C VAL A 280 -6.79 -5.37 15.08
N MET A 281 -5.89 -5.40 14.12
CA MET A 281 -6.13 -4.94 12.75
C MET A 281 -6.66 -6.10 11.90
N THR A 282 -7.79 -5.88 11.22
CA THR A 282 -8.43 -6.89 10.39
C THR A 282 -7.98 -6.79 8.94
N THR A 283 -7.69 -7.93 8.33
CA THR A 283 -7.41 -8.01 6.89
C THR A 283 -8.55 -8.68 6.13
N TYR A 284 -9.74 -8.78 6.73
CA TYR A 284 -10.93 -9.41 6.13
C TYR A 284 -10.67 -10.82 5.57
N GLY A 285 -9.81 -11.59 6.25
CA GLY A 285 -9.48 -12.96 5.86
C GLY A 285 -8.51 -13.10 4.68
N ILE A 286 -7.99 -12.00 4.11
CA ILE A 286 -6.90 -12.05 3.12
C ILE A 286 -5.66 -12.73 3.71
N ARG A 287 -5.32 -12.38 4.94
CA ARG A 287 -4.29 -12.99 5.80
C ARG A 287 -4.81 -13.06 7.25
N PRO A 288 -4.07 -13.69 8.18
CA PRO A 288 -4.43 -13.63 9.59
C PRO A 288 -4.39 -12.19 10.12
N ASN A 289 -5.37 -11.84 10.95
CA ASN A 289 -5.36 -10.57 11.69
C ASN A 289 -4.17 -10.53 12.66
N VAL A 290 -3.61 -9.34 12.84
CA VAL A 290 -2.50 -9.12 13.79
C VAL A 290 -2.78 -7.88 14.63
N THR A 291 -2.12 -7.79 15.77
CA THR A 291 -2.15 -6.63 16.63
C THR A 291 -1.22 -5.53 16.11
N VAL A 292 -1.47 -4.28 16.53
CA VAL A 292 -0.54 -3.17 16.29
C VAL A 292 0.87 -3.53 16.73
N LYS A 293 1.01 -4.16 17.91
CA LYS A 293 2.29 -4.59 18.49
C LYS A 293 3.15 -5.44 17.54
N GLU A 294 2.52 -6.36 16.81
CA GLU A 294 3.22 -7.33 15.95
C GLU A 294 3.88 -6.70 14.72
N VAL A 295 3.46 -5.48 14.34
CA VAL A 295 4.00 -4.78 13.16
C VAL A 295 4.84 -3.54 13.50
N MET A 296 5.01 -3.21 14.78
CA MET A 296 5.80 -2.05 15.20
C MET A 296 7.29 -2.19 14.84
N ASP A 297 7.80 -3.41 14.86
CA ASP A 297 9.19 -3.75 14.54
C ASP A 297 9.27 -4.47 13.19
N ILE A 298 9.96 -3.87 12.21
CA ILE A 298 10.11 -4.46 10.87
C ILE A 298 11.02 -5.69 10.84
N GLN A 299 11.69 -6.00 11.95
CA GLN A 299 12.50 -7.18 12.20
C GLN A 299 12.01 -7.98 13.42
N GLY A 300 10.76 -7.74 13.86
CA GLY A 300 10.18 -8.35 15.06
C GLY A 300 9.71 -9.80 14.91
N GLY A 301 9.94 -10.43 13.75
CA GLY A 301 9.58 -11.83 13.47
C GLY A 301 8.39 -11.95 12.52
N PHE A 302 7.25 -11.33 12.85
CA PHE A 302 6.11 -11.27 11.90
C PHE A 302 6.53 -10.53 10.62
N LEU A 303 7.23 -9.41 10.79
CA LEU A 303 7.93 -8.71 9.73
C LEU A 303 9.41 -9.09 9.76
N CYS A 304 10.02 -9.14 8.58
CA CYS A 304 11.46 -9.35 8.46
C CYS A 304 12.05 -8.68 7.22
N TYR A 305 12.18 -7.35 7.27
CA TYR A 305 12.76 -6.57 6.19
C TYR A 305 13.64 -5.41 6.66
N LYS A 306 14.31 -4.79 5.68
CA LYS A 306 15.03 -3.53 5.79
C LYS A 306 14.85 -2.71 4.51
N TYR A 307 15.19 -1.43 4.56
CA TYR A 307 15.26 -0.55 3.40
C TYR A 307 16.70 -0.42 2.89
N ASP A 308 16.87 -0.18 1.58
CA ASP A 308 18.10 0.41 1.05
C ASP A 308 18.11 1.93 1.36
N TYR A 309 19.26 2.40 1.84
CA TYR A 309 19.51 3.81 2.16
C TYR A 309 20.74 4.27 1.38
#